data_AF-A0A965Z188-F1
#
_entry.id   AF-A0A965Z188-F1
#
_cell.length_a   1.000
_cell.length_b   1.000
_cell.length_c   1.000
_cell.angle_alpha   90.00
_cell.angle_beta   90.00
_cell.angle_gamma   90.00
#
_symmetry.space_group_name_H-M   'P 1'
#
loop_
_entity.id
_entity.type
_entity.pdbx_description
1 polymer ?
#
loop_
_entity_poly.entity_id
_entity_poly.type
_entity_poly.pdbx_seq_one_letter_code
_entity_poly.pdbx_strand_id
1 'polypeptide(L)'
;DNVAVEAGAFLPGQTRKKLQVTVPAEAQSGKIIISNGEEIPIEVYSDSDVEVVLPSVAAPADLTGKKPGDVVEIAGNDLDLVVSVQMPNGDEVEFEVVDTEAGEVLRFTLPANMTDGVVVMIPASGVEVAIANIGLALPASVVATPAEELRAGDLITLEGLNMELVTSLTFPGVAEAVEPESQTATEITVTMPDAATSGNLLLNTGSGVSVEVAIETLKPTFTAYENSTVPLGDNVVITGEDLDLVAKVQFTGGAEVEVSSSSPTSLTVAMPTMKAETGELTLFMANGESVMFPALTVEAPLFAFIPILPGEEEEIKAGGLFGIEVANLDKLTAVKVNDAEVKFIVAGNLMYITIPQIAANDTKLTLVSSNGSIDYTINVMPMGQIENVVYRGPLNLDWATYTIAPDAFVDFTNGTVTLKITYAVTGEGDPQIKFYNGHWEQILQRYNNEGQDTYIFDTNNNVVEFELTDEELVMLQTLTDWGQSMIFHGQGVVINNIVAVYKQSFEATVWSGPVTISWNEGGRVAIPASVFSSVKAGAKMRFYFNQIDQVWAQAQINDGSWSGLVFDEIGSNTLVPTDVYGWEFASRVFEVILTRAILDQIAANKSPDDSDYPGAGIIIQGSDLIFTKVTIE
;
A
#
# COMPACT_ATOMS: atom_id res chain seq x y z
N ASP A 1 -33.37 -53.40 34.32
CA ASP A 1 -33.85 -54.74 33.95
C ASP A 1 -33.95 -55.63 35.18
N ASN A 2 -34.86 -56.60 35.17
CA ASN A 2 -34.99 -57.56 36.28
C ASN A 2 -33.85 -58.57 36.23
N VAL A 3 -33.31 -58.95 37.38
CA VAL A 3 -32.31 -60.03 37.47
C VAL A 3 -33.04 -61.37 37.60
N ALA A 4 -33.01 -62.17 36.54
CA ALA A 4 -33.70 -63.45 36.50
C ALA A 4 -32.93 -64.53 37.29
N VAL A 5 -33.64 -65.26 38.15
CA VAL A 5 -33.12 -66.46 38.83
C VAL A 5 -33.85 -67.66 38.27
N GLU A 6 -33.16 -68.46 37.46
CA GLU A 6 -33.73 -69.65 36.86
C GLU A 6 -33.98 -70.75 37.90
N ALA A 7 -34.97 -71.62 37.64
CA ALA A 7 -35.37 -72.67 38.58
C ALA A 7 -34.21 -73.62 38.99
N GLY A 8 -33.21 -73.79 38.12
CA GLY A 8 -32.01 -74.58 38.42
C GLY A 8 -31.09 -73.97 39.51
N ALA A 9 -31.21 -72.68 39.79
CA ALA A 9 -30.44 -71.96 40.81
C ALA A 9 -31.17 -71.87 42.17
N PHE A 10 -32.36 -72.47 42.28
CA PHE A 10 -33.13 -72.45 43.52
C PHE A 10 -32.44 -73.30 44.59
N LEU A 11 -32.54 -72.86 45.86
CA LEU A 11 -31.98 -73.58 46.99
C LEU A 11 -32.74 -74.91 47.25
N PRO A 12 -32.15 -75.91 47.91
CA PRO A 12 -32.90 -77.10 48.30
C PRO A 12 -34.03 -76.75 49.30
N GLY A 13 -35.14 -77.51 49.28
CA GLY A 13 -36.26 -77.34 50.23
C GLY A 13 -37.47 -76.58 49.70
N GLN A 14 -37.60 -76.45 48.38
CA GLN A 14 -38.78 -75.92 47.71
C GLN A 14 -40.03 -76.75 48.06
N THR A 15 -41.18 -76.09 48.27
CA THR A 15 -42.47 -76.76 48.47
C THR A 15 -43.57 -76.04 47.70
N ARG A 16 -44.77 -76.63 47.61
CA ARG A 16 -45.94 -76.00 46.98
C ARG A 16 -46.30 -74.61 47.57
N LYS A 17 -45.82 -74.26 48.77
CA LYS A 17 -46.10 -72.98 49.44
C LYS A 17 -44.83 -72.18 49.77
N LYS A 18 -43.66 -72.57 49.27
CA LYS A 18 -42.38 -71.96 49.65
C LYS A 18 -41.40 -72.02 48.48
N LEU A 19 -40.92 -70.85 48.07
CA LEU A 19 -39.72 -70.73 47.25
C LEU A 19 -38.53 -70.27 48.10
N GLN A 20 -37.33 -70.77 47.81
CA GLN A 20 -36.08 -70.30 48.42
C GLN A 20 -35.04 -70.04 47.33
N VAL A 21 -34.53 -68.81 47.29
CA VAL A 21 -33.52 -68.36 46.33
C VAL A 21 -32.47 -67.56 47.08
N THR A 22 -31.26 -67.53 46.54
CA THR A 22 -30.25 -66.55 46.95
C THR A 22 -30.55 -65.24 46.24
N VAL A 23 -30.41 -64.11 46.94
CA VAL A 23 -30.52 -62.79 46.31
C VAL A 23 -29.35 -62.63 45.34
N PRO A 24 -29.58 -62.38 44.03
CA PRO A 24 -28.52 -62.09 43.08
C PRO A 24 -27.70 -60.86 43.50
N ALA A 25 -26.40 -60.85 43.18
CA ALA A 25 -25.53 -59.72 43.54
C ALA A 25 -25.97 -58.42 42.84
N GLU A 26 -26.53 -58.54 41.64
CA GLU A 26 -27.01 -57.44 40.81
C GLU A 26 -28.42 -56.96 41.18
N ALA A 27 -29.07 -57.58 42.18
CA ALA A 27 -30.42 -57.23 42.56
C ALA A 27 -30.49 -55.86 43.27
N GLN A 28 -31.55 -55.09 43.00
CA GLN A 28 -31.88 -53.86 43.69
C GLN A 28 -33.12 -54.05 44.57
N SER A 29 -33.34 -53.17 45.55
CA SER A 29 -34.57 -53.18 46.36
C SER A 29 -35.80 -53.07 45.46
N GLY A 30 -36.82 -53.89 45.74
CA GLY A 30 -38.04 -53.90 44.96
C GLY A 30 -38.83 -55.20 45.08
N LYS A 31 -39.88 -55.33 44.25
CA LYS A 31 -40.74 -56.51 44.25
C LYS A 31 -40.07 -57.71 43.61
N ILE A 32 -40.32 -58.89 44.17
CA ILE A 32 -40.00 -60.16 43.51
C ILE A 32 -41.11 -60.46 42.51
N ILE A 33 -40.72 -60.84 41.30
CA ILE A 33 -41.63 -61.31 40.24
C ILE A 33 -41.42 -62.82 40.08
N ILE A 34 -42.51 -63.59 40.24
CA ILE A 34 -42.53 -65.02 39.94
C ILE A 34 -43.19 -65.21 38.58
N SER A 35 -42.43 -65.74 37.62
CA SER A 35 -42.91 -66.07 36.27
C SER A 35 -42.98 -67.58 36.07
N ASN A 36 -43.92 -68.05 35.25
CA ASN A 36 -43.99 -69.45 34.82
C ASN A 36 -43.04 -69.76 33.63
N GLY A 37 -42.31 -68.79 33.10
CA GLY A 37 -41.28 -68.99 32.06
C GLY A 37 -41.79 -69.29 30.65
N GLU A 38 -43.10 -69.11 30.40
CA GLU A 38 -43.70 -69.29 29.07
C GLU A 38 -43.48 -68.06 28.16
N GLU A 39 -43.67 -68.21 26.83
CA GLU A 39 -43.54 -67.11 25.86
C GLU A 39 -44.46 -65.92 26.17
N ILE A 40 -45.64 -66.19 26.72
CA ILE A 40 -46.53 -65.21 27.35
C ILE A 40 -46.62 -65.56 28.84
N PRO A 41 -45.75 -64.99 29.68
CA PRO A 41 -45.62 -65.43 31.05
C PRO A 41 -46.79 -64.95 31.92
N ILE A 42 -47.17 -65.78 32.90
CA ILE A 42 -47.99 -65.36 34.04
C ILE A 42 -47.03 -64.87 35.10
N GLU A 43 -47.10 -63.57 35.42
CA GLU A 43 -46.29 -62.94 36.45
C GLU A 43 -47.11 -62.69 37.72
N VAL A 44 -46.53 -63.04 38.86
CA VAL A 44 -47.09 -62.75 40.18
C VAL A 44 -46.06 -61.97 40.99
N TYR A 45 -46.47 -60.81 41.48
CA TYR A 45 -45.63 -59.88 42.24
C TYR A 45 -45.77 -60.14 43.73
N SER A 46 -44.70 -59.92 44.48
CA SER A 46 -44.76 -59.90 45.94
C SER A 46 -45.63 -58.73 46.47
N ASP A 47 -46.27 -58.94 47.62
CA ASP A 47 -47.07 -57.91 48.28
C ASP A 47 -46.20 -56.75 48.79
N SER A 48 -45.02 -57.08 49.34
CA SER A 48 -44.01 -56.14 49.84
C SER A 48 -42.74 -56.18 49.00
N ASP A 49 -41.97 -55.10 49.10
CA ASP A 49 -40.65 -55.00 48.49
C ASP A 49 -39.63 -55.76 49.36
N VAL A 50 -38.62 -56.32 48.70
CA VAL A 50 -37.41 -56.80 49.35
C VAL A 50 -36.43 -55.65 49.41
N GLU A 51 -35.91 -55.38 50.61
CA GLU A 51 -34.82 -54.42 50.79
C GLU A 51 -33.49 -55.14 50.60
N VAL A 52 -32.73 -54.72 49.59
CA VAL A 52 -31.36 -55.19 49.37
C VAL A 52 -30.43 -54.21 50.06
N VAL A 53 -29.55 -54.72 50.93
CA VAL A 53 -28.56 -53.90 51.62
C VAL A 53 -27.61 -53.28 50.60
N LEU A 54 -27.35 -51.99 50.76
CA LEU A 54 -26.36 -51.25 49.99
C LEU A 54 -25.19 -50.90 50.92
N PRO A 55 -23.96 -50.80 50.39
CA PRO A 55 -22.86 -50.21 51.14
C PRO A 55 -23.26 -48.80 51.58
N SER A 56 -22.81 -48.37 52.76
CA SER A 56 -23.21 -47.07 53.30
C SER A 56 -22.10 -46.37 54.07
N VAL A 57 -22.15 -45.05 54.08
CA VAL A 57 -21.33 -44.18 54.94
C VAL A 57 -22.25 -43.38 55.86
N ALA A 58 -21.75 -42.95 57.02
CA ALA A 58 -22.57 -42.17 57.97
C ALA A 58 -23.00 -40.81 57.39
N ALA A 59 -22.10 -40.18 56.63
CA ALA A 59 -22.35 -38.99 55.82
C ALA A 59 -21.24 -38.90 54.75
N PRO A 60 -21.50 -38.25 53.60
CA PRO A 60 -20.45 -37.98 52.63
C PRO A 60 -19.31 -37.16 53.25
N ALA A 61 -18.07 -37.58 53.05
CA ALA A 61 -16.89 -36.87 53.52
C ALA A 61 -16.67 -35.55 52.75
N ASP A 62 -16.19 -34.52 53.44
CA ASP A 62 -15.71 -33.28 52.81
C ASP A 62 -14.21 -33.42 52.52
N LEU A 63 -13.87 -33.45 51.23
CA LEU A 63 -12.51 -33.59 50.73
C LEU A 63 -12.02 -32.29 50.07
N THR A 64 -12.42 -31.13 50.60
CA THR A 64 -11.95 -29.81 50.14
C THR A 64 -10.45 -29.61 50.43
N GLY A 65 -9.73 -29.00 49.47
CA GLY A 65 -8.30 -28.69 49.56
C GLY A 65 -7.39 -29.89 49.40
N LYS A 66 -7.86 -30.98 48.77
CA LYS A 66 -7.06 -32.19 48.54
C LYS A 66 -6.21 -32.10 47.28
N LYS A 67 -5.13 -32.86 47.25
CA LYS A 67 -4.21 -32.94 46.12
C LYS A 67 -4.23 -34.33 45.48
N PRO A 68 -3.90 -34.42 44.18
CA PRO A 68 -3.56 -35.69 43.56
C PRO A 68 -2.54 -36.48 44.38
N GLY A 69 -2.77 -37.79 44.53
CA GLY A 69 -1.92 -38.68 45.31
C GLY A 69 -2.22 -38.74 46.81
N ASP A 70 -3.09 -37.88 47.34
CA ASP A 70 -3.55 -38.01 48.72
C ASP A 70 -4.29 -39.36 48.89
N VAL A 71 -4.02 -40.04 50.01
CA VAL A 71 -4.76 -41.25 50.39
C VAL A 71 -5.99 -40.84 51.18
N VAL A 72 -7.14 -41.34 50.76
CA VAL A 72 -8.44 -41.10 51.39
C VAL A 72 -8.92 -42.38 52.06
N GLU A 73 -9.48 -42.23 53.26
CA GLU A 73 -10.06 -43.30 54.06
C GLU A 73 -11.45 -42.88 54.52
N ILE A 74 -12.47 -43.67 54.17
CA ILE A 74 -13.87 -43.39 54.50
C ILE A 74 -14.45 -44.60 55.25
N ALA A 75 -14.82 -44.40 56.50
CA ALA A 75 -15.48 -45.43 57.30
C ALA A 75 -16.92 -45.66 56.82
N GLY A 76 -17.32 -46.92 56.73
CA GLY A 76 -18.64 -47.32 56.24
C GLY A 76 -19.10 -48.66 56.81
N ASN A 77 -20.25 -49.13 56.31
CA ASN A 77 -20.79 -50.46 56.57
C ASN A 77 -21.05 -51.17 55.24
N ASP A 78 -20.97 -52.50 55.27
CA ASP A 78 -21.25 -53.38 54.14
C ASP A 78 -20.34 -53.03 52.93
N LEU A 79 -19.10 -52.62 53.20
CA LEU A 79 -18.16 -52.15 52.17
C LEU A 79 -17.60 -53.30 51.32
N ASP A 80 -17.72 -54.53 51.81
CA ASP A 80 -17.45 -55.75 51.04
C ASP A 80 -18.33 -55.89 49.79
N LEU A 81 -19.46 -55.17 49.74
CA LEU A 81 -20.37 -55.14 48.58
C LEU A 81 -19.90 -54.21 47.44
N VAL A 82 -18.92 -53.33 47.69
CA VAL A 82 -18.45 -52.35 46.70
C VAL A 82 -17.69 -53.06 45.56
N VAL A 83 -18.02 -52.71 44.32
CA VAL A 83 -17.38 -53.25 43.10
C VAL A 83 -16.50 -52.20 42.43
N SER A 84 -16.92 -50.93 42.41
CA SER A 84 -16.09 -49.83 41.93
C SER A 84 -16.31 -48.54 42.73
N VAL A 85 -15.30 -47.67 42.70
CA VAL A 85 -15.37 -46.30 43.22
C VAL A 85 -15.14 -45.37 42.04
N GLN A 86 -16.08 -44.45 41.83
CA GLN A 86 -16.08 -43.56 40.67
C GLN A 86 -15.90 -42.10 41.13
N MET A 87 -14.99 -41.43 40.44
CA MET A 87 -14.67 -40.02 40.63
C MET A 87 -15.68 -39.12 39.91
N PRO A 88 -15.74 -37.80 40.20
CA PRO A 88 -16.71 -36.88 39.59
C PRO A 88 -16.64 -36.79 38.07
N ASN A 89 -15.47 -37.07 37.49
CA ASN A 89 -15.24 -37.11 36.04
C ASN A 89 -15.70 -38.42 35.37
N GLY A 90 -16.18 -39.40 36.15
CA GLY A 90 -16.62 -40.71 35.68
C GLY A 90 -15.53 -41.79 35.68
N ASP A 91 -14.29 -41.45 36.02
CA ASP A 91 -13.20 -42.43 36.07
C ASP A 91 -13.31 -43.31 37.32
N GLU A 92 -12.98 -44.59 37.16
CA GLU A 92 -12.87 -45.53 38.28
C GLU A 92 -11.49 -45.44 38.94
N VAL A 93 -11.46 -45.54 40.27
CA VAL A 93 -10.21 -45.60 41.05
C VAL A 93 -10.09 -46.93 41.75
N GLU A 94 -8.86 -47.44 41.79
CA GLU A 94 -8.52 -48.60 42.61
C GLU A 94 -8.76 -48.29 44.08
N PHE A 95 -9.41 -49.21 44.78
CA PHE A 95 -9.72 -49.11 46.20
C PHE A 95 -9.40 -50.42 46.91
N GLU A 96 -9.23 -50.33 48.22
CA GLU A 96 -9.18 -51.48 49.12
C GLU A 96 -10.15 -51.29 50.28
N VAL A 97 -10.74 -52.39 50.74
CA VAL A 97 -11.54 -52.41 51.97
C VAL A 97 -10.66 -52.94 53.08
N VAL A 98 -10.50 -52.16 54.15
CA VAL A 98 -9.62 -52.45 55.27
C VAL A 98 -10.45 -52.63 56.53
N ASP A 99 -10.35 -53.79 57.15
CA ASP A 99 -10.90 -54.05 58.48
C ASP A 99 -10.06 -53.34 59.55
N THR A 100 -10.69 -52.48 60.34
CA THR A 100 -10.07 -51.82 61.49
C THR A 100 -10.77 -52.20 62.79
N GLU A 101 -10.16 -51.90 63.95
CA GLU A 101 -10.82 -52.10 65.25
C GLU A 101 -12.12 -51.29 65.40
N ALA A 102 -12.29 -50.23 64.59
CA ALA A 102 -13.45 -49.34 64.61
C ALA A 102 -14.53 -49.67 63.56
N GLY A 103 -14.30 -50.65 62.68
CA GLY A 103 -15.17 -51.00 61.55
C GLY A 103 -14.43 -51.06 60.21
N GLU A 104 -15.17 -51.22 59.12
CA GLU A 104 -14.63 -51.27 57.77
C GLU A 104 -14.31 -49.86 57.25
N VAL A 105 -13.22 -49.73 56.50
CA VAL A 105 -12.78 -48.49 55.86
C VAL A 105 -12.54 -48.74 54.38
N LEU A 106 -13.13 -47.89 53.53
CA LEU A 106 -12.84 -47.80 52.11
C LEU A 106 -11.62 -46.89 51.93
N ARG A 107 -10.51 -47.43 51.42
CA ARG A 107 -9.28 -46.67 51.16
C ARG A 107 -9.01 -46.60 49.66
N PHE A 108 -8.71 -45.41 49.16
CA PHE A 108 -8.31 -45.19 47.77
C PHE A 108 -7.35 -44.00 47.67
N THR A 109 -6.61 -43.93 46.57
CA THR A 109 -5.69 -42.81 46.28
C THR A 109 -6.34 -41.89 45.25
N LEU A 110 -6.28 -40.59 45.52
CA LEU A 110 -6.80 -39.57 44.63
C LEU A 110 -6.00 -39.53 43.30
N PRO A 111 -6.64 -39.71 42.12
CA PRO A 111 -5.91 -39.75 40.83
C PRO A 111 -5.38 -38.37 40.41
N ALA A 112 -4.63 -38.31 39.31
CA ALA A 112 -4.06 -37.05 38.81
C ALA A 112 -5.08 -36.15 38.08
N ASN A 113 -6.04 -36.76 37.40
CA ASN A 113 -6.99 -36.10 36.50
C ASN A 113 -8.34 -35.82 37.16
N MET A 114 -8.32 -35.37 38.41
CA MET A 114 -9.53 -35.14 39.19
C MET A 114 -10.22 -33.83 38.83
N THR A 115 -11.51 -33.80 39.09
CA THR A 115 -12.35 -32.58 39.05
C THR A 115 -13.11 -32.48 40.36
N ASP A 116 -13.57 -31.27 40.70
CA ASP A 116 -14.42 -31.05 41.87
C ASP A 116 -15.77 -31.77 41.69
N GLY A 117 -16.31 -32.34 42.78
CA GLY A 117 -17.65 -32.94 42.78
C GLY A 117 -17.80 -34.19 43.62
N VAL A 118 -18.85 -34.98 43.35
CA VAL A 118 -19.24 -36.13 44.17
C VAL A 118 -18.45 -37.38 43.79
N VAL A 119 -17.89 -38.06 44.78
CA VAL A 119 -17.33 -39.41 44.67
C VAL A 119 -18.41 -40.41 45.08
N VAL A 120 -18.60 -41.44 44.26
CA VAL A 120 -19.59 -42.51 44.51
C VAL A 120 -18.91 -43.87 44.62
N MET A 121 -19.46 -44.75 45.44
CA MET A 121 -19.17 -46.18 45.39
C MET A 121 -20.36 -46.92 44.76
N ILE A 122 -20.05 -47.97 44.01
CA ILE A 122 -21.02 -48.71 43.21
C ILE A 122 -20.89 -50.20 43.56
N PRO A 123 -21.91 -50.82 44.18
CA PRO A 123 -21.96 -52.27 44.38
C PRO A 123 -22.41 -53.00 43.10
N ALA A 124 -22.42 -54.34 43.12
CA ALA A 124 -22.82 -55.16 41.97
C ALA A 124 -24.24 -54.86 41.43
N SER A 125 -25.12 -54.28 42.27
CA SER A 125 -26.46 -53.83 41.87
C SER A 125 -26.47 -52.59 40.96
N GLY A 126 -25.33 -51.90 40.83
CA GLY A 126 -25.18 -50.69 40.02
C GLY A 126 -25.75 -49.41 40.66
N VAL A 127 -26.16 -49.46 41.93
CA VAL A 127 -26.69 -48.27 42.62
C VAL A 127 -25.56 -47.37 43.09
N GLU A 128 -25.51 -46.13 42.60
CA GLU A 128 -24.52 -45.15 43.03
C GLU A 128 -24.80 -44.63 44.45
N VAL A 129 -23.84 -44.83 45.35
CA VAL A 129 -23.91 -44.31 46.73
C VAL A 129 -22.85 -43.23 46.91
N ALA A 130 -23.29 -41.99 47.17
CA ALA A 130 -22.38 -40.87 47.41
C ALA A 130 -21.61 -41.04 48.73
N ILE A 131 -20.28 -41.00 48.65
CA ILE A 131 -19.38 -41.22 49.80
C ILE A 131 -18.54 -40.01 50.16
N ALA A 132 -18.30 -39.10 49.22
CA ALA A 132 -17.56 -37.87 49.47
C ALA A 132 -17.91 -36.78 48.45
N ASN A 133 -17.56 -35.54 48.78
CA ASN A 133 -17.49 -34.42 47.85
C ASN A 133 -16.07 -33.87 47.86
N ILE A 134 -15.42 -33.82 46.70
CA ILE A 134 -14.05 -33.32 46.56
C ILE A 134 -14.01 -31.88 46.08
N GLY A 135 -13.10 -31.11 46.68
CA GLY A 135 -12.61 -29.85 46.15
C GLY A 135 -11.09 -29.87 46.08
N LEU A 136 -10.51 -29.61 44.92
CA LEU A 136 -9.07 -29.59 44.74
C LEU A 136 -8.43 -28.39 45.45
N ALA A 137 -7.21 -28.58 45.95
CA ALA A 137 -6.39 -27.46 46.37
C ALA A 137 -6.13 -26.52 45.19
N LEU A 138 -6.15 -25.21 45.44
CA LEU A 138 -5.82 -24.19 44.46
C LEU A 138 -4.50 -23.50 44.83
N PRO A 139 -3.80 -22.91 43.85
CA PRO A 139 -2.73 -21.97 44.11
C PRO A 139 -3.20 -20.86 45.05
N ALA A 140 -2.41 -20.55 46.07
CA ALA A 140 -2.78 -19.56 47.07
C ALA A 140 -1.57 -18.73 47.50
N SER A 141 -1.82 -17.51 47.98
CA SER A 141 -0.77 -16.57 48.41
C SER A 141 0.29 -16.32 47.32
N VAL A 142 -0.15 -16.29 46.06
CA VAL A 142 0.77 -16.16 44.92
C VAL A 142 1.26 -14.73 44.81
N VAL A 143 2.57 -14.56 44.72
CA VAL A 143 3.25 -13.27 44.54
C VAL A 143 4.13 -13.36 43.29
N ALA A 144 3.91 -12.46 42.34
CA ALA A 144 4.76 -12.30 41.17
C ALA A 144 5.97 -11.41 41.49
N THR A 145 7.15 -11.77 41.00
CA THR A 145 8.37 -10.97 41.10
C THR A 145 9.16 -11.09 39.79
N PRO A 146 9.38 -9.98 39.05
CA PRO A 146 8.69 -8.69 39.19
C PRO A 146 7.19 -8.79 38.85
N ALA A 147 6.38 -7.91 39.46
CA ALA A 147 4.95 -7.80 39.16
C ALA A 147 4.61 -6.54 38.34
N GLU A 148 5.49 -5.55 38.35
CA GLU A 148 5.32 -4.26 37.69
C GLU A 148 6.57 -3.98 36.83
N GLU A 149 6.50 -2.96 35.98
CA GLU A 149 7.62 -2.56 35.10
C GLU A 149 8.06 -3.66 34.13
N LEU A 150 7.14 -4.56 33.78
CA LEU A 150 7.43 -5.72 32.93
C LEU A 150 7.57 -5.35 31.46
N ARG A 151 8.56 -5.96 30.79
CA ARG A 151 8.78 -5.93 29.34
C ARG A 151 8.59 -7.32 28.75
N ALA A 152 8.34 -7.37 27.45
CA ALA A 152 8.35 -8.60 26.67
C ALA A 152 9.68 -9.36 26.86
N GLY A 153 9.60 -10.65 27.14
CA GLY A 153 10.76 -11.50 27.42
C GLY A 153 11.25 -11.48 28.86
N ASP A 154 10.66 -10.69 29.76
CA ASP A 154 11.03 -10.72 31.17
C ASP A 154 10.62 -12.06 31.82
N LEU A 155 11.51 -12.58 32.66
CA LEU A 155 11.24 -13.77 33.47
C LEU A 155 10.49 -13.35 34.75
N ILE A 156 9.29 -13.91 34.93
CA ILE A 156 8.46 -13.70 36.12
C ILE A 156 8.57 -14.94 37.01
N THR A 157 8.92 -14.74 38.28
CA THR A 157 8.86 -15.76 39.32
C THR A 157 7.57 -15.61 40.12
N LEU A 158 6.77 -16.67 40.19
CA LEU A 158 5.53 -16.76 40.95
C LEU A 158 5.75 -17.64 42.18
N GLU A 159 5.84 -17.06 43.36
CA GLU A 159 5.98 -17.79 44.64
C GLU A 159 4.63 -17.91 45.35
N GLY A 160 4.29 -19.09 45.85
CA GLY A 160 3.01 -19.32 46.52
C GLY A 160 2.89 -20.70 47.17
N LEU A 161 1.65 -21.11 47.42
CA LEU A 161 1.31 -22.46 47.87
C LEU A 161 0.63 -23.22 46.75
N ASN A 162 0.86 -24.53 46.68
CA ASN A 162 0.21 -25.44 45.72
C ASN A 162 0.51 -25.08 44.26
N MET A 163 1.70 -24.53 44.00
CA MET A 163 2.11 -24.08 42.66
C MET A 163 2.27 -25.25 41.69
N GLU A 164 2.50 -26.47 42.20
CA GLU A 164 2.59 -27.69 41.41
C GLU A 164 1.27 -28.08 40.72
N LEU A 165 0.15 -27.44 41.10
CA LEU A 165 -1.18 -27.72 40.55
C LEU A 165 -1.52 -26.88 39.31
N VAL A 166 -0.69 -25.89 38.98
CA VAL A 166 -0.84 -25.07 37.77
C VAL A 166 -0.43 -25.92 36.56
N THR A 167 -1.24 -25.92 35.51
CA THR A 167 -0.96 -26.66 34.27
C THR A 167 -0.55 -25.73 33.13
N SER A 168 -1.02 -24.49 33.14
CA SER A 168 -0.66 -23.46 32.17
C SER A 168 -0.97 -22.07 32.71
N LEU A 169 -0.46 -21.05 32.06
CA LEU A 169 -0.71 -19.65 32.39
C LEU A 169 -1.32 -18.92 31.20
N THR A 170 -2.26 -18.03 31.42
CA THR A 170 -2.84 -17.19 30.36
C THR A 170 -2.57 -15.74 30.69
N PHE A 171 -1.72 -15.11 29.87
CA PHE A 171 -1.40 -13.69 30.03
C PHE A 171 -2.55 -12.81 29.50
N PRO A 172 -2.84 -11.69 30.15
CA PRO A 172 -3.74 -10.68 29.59
C PRO A 172 -3.21 -10.22 28.21
N GLY A 173 -4.09 -10.11 27.22
CA GLY A 173 -3.73 -9.80 25.83
C GLY A 173 -3.25 -11.00 24.99
N VAL A 174 -2.99 -12.15 25.60
CA VAL A 174 -2.51 -13.37 24.92
C VAL A 174 -3.57 -14.46 24.98
N ALA A 175 -4.11 -14.85 23.82
CA ALA A 175 -5.17 -15.86 23.75
C ALA A 175 -4.68 -17.29 24.02
N GLU A 176 -3.42 -17.59 23.67
CA GLU A 176 -2.82 -18.91 23.85
C GLU A 176 -2.21 -19.06 25.24
N ALA A 177 -2.45 -20.20 25.89
CA ALA A 177 -1.89 -20.49 27.19
C ALA A 177 -0.40 -20.85 27.07
N VAL A 178 0.40 -20.35 27.99
CA VAL A 178 1.85 -20.53 28.09
C VAL A 178 2.14 -21.60 29.14
N GLU A 179 3.06 -22.52 28.84
CA GLU A 179 3.52 -23.50 29.81
C GLU A 179 4.55 -22.88 30.78
N PRO A 180 4.56 -23.30 32.07
CA PRO A 180 5.64 -22.97 32.99
C PRO A 180 7.02 -23.39 32.44
N GLU A 181 8.04 -22.55 32.60
CA GLU A 181 9.43 -22.95 32.31
C GLU A 181 10.01 -23.85 33.41
N SER A 182 9.64 -23.56 34.66
CA SER A 182 9.94 -24.41 35.80
C SER A 182 8.79 -24.38 36.79
N GLN A 183 8.66 -25.45 37.56
CA GLN A 183 7.56 -25.62 38.49
C GLN A 183 7.98 -26.49 39.68
N THR A 184 7.64 -26.03 40.87
CA THR A 184 7.76 -26.74 42.15
C THR A 184 6.48 -26.56 42.95
N ALA A 185 6.43 -27.10 44.17
CA ALA A 185 5.25 -26.93 45.02
C ALA A 185 5.01 -25.49 45.51
N THR A 186 6.03 -24.64 45.44
CA THR A 186 6.00 -23.27 45.97
C THR A 186 6.42 -22.20 44.97
N GLU A 187 6.81 -22.58 43.76
CA GLU A 187 7.39 -21.66 42.78
C GLU A 187 7.07 -22.09 41.36
N ILE A 188 6.78 -21.12 40.49
CA ILE A 188 6.76 -21.26 39.03
C ILE A 188 7.62 -20.14 38.42
N THR A 189 8.32 -20.44 37.34
CA THR A 189 8.89 -19.41 36.48
C THR A 189 8.25 -19.43 35.10
N VAL A 190 8.00 -18.25 34.53
CA VAL A 190 7.43 -18.09 33.19
C VAL A 190 7.99 -16.83 32.52
N THR A 191 8.23 -16.89 31.22
CA THR A 191 8.65 -15.73 30.43
C THR A 191 7.43 -15.00 29.87
N MET A 192 7.42 -13.67 29.99
CA MET A 192 6.33 -12.83 29.50
C MET A 192 6.31 -12.76 27.96
N PRO A 193 5.20 -13.11 27.28
CA PRO A 193 5.09 -13.01 25.83
C PRO A 193 5.02 -11.56 25.31
N ASP A 194 5.42 -11.34 24.06
CA ASP A 194 5.45 -10.00 23.42
C ASP A 194 4.10 -9.27 23.39
N ALA A 195 3.01 -10.01 23.21
CA ALA A 195 1.66 -9.46 23.12
C ALA A 195 0.97 -9.30 24.48
N ALA A 196 1.65 -9.60 25.59
CA ALA A 196 1.07 -9.49 26.92
C ALA A 196 0.91 -8.02 27.35
N THR A 197 -0.22 -7.72 27.99
CA THR A 197 -0.57 -6.37 28.47
C THR A 197 -0.59 -6.31 30.00
N SER A 198 -0.79 -5.14 30.59
CA SER A 198 -1.17 -5.05 32.00
C SER A 198 -2.49 -5.77 32.27
N GLY A 199 -2.64 -6.40 33.43
CA GLY A 199 -3.87 -7.08 33.84
C GLY A 199 -3.64 -8.31 34.72
N ASN A 200 -4.63 -9.22 34.73
CA ASN A 200 -4.58 -10.44 35.54
C ASN A 200 -3.99 -11.60 34.75
N LEU A 201 -2.82 -12.08 35.16
CA LEU A 201 -2.25 -13.36 34.76
C LEU A 201 -3.07 -14.50 35.38
N LEU A 202 -3.62 -15.38 34.55
CA LEU A 202 -4.43 -16.51 35.00
C LEU A 202 -3.56 -17.75 35.15
N LEU A 203 -3.49 -18.32 36.35
CA LEU A 203 -2.85 -19.60 36.63
C LEU A 203 -3.91 -20.70 36.53
N ASN A 204 -3.92 -21.42 35.42
CA ASN A 204 -4.90 -22.47 35.14
C ASN A 204 -4.51 -23.76 35.87
N THR A 205 -5.46 -24.42 36.52
CA THR A 205 -5.21 -25.68 37.23
C THR A 205 -5.90 -26.86 36.55
N GLY A 206 -5.48 -28.08 36.86
CA GLY A 206 -6.12 -29.32 36.38
C GLY A 206 -7.60 -29.47 36.78
N SER A 207 -8.06 -28.73 37.80
CA SER A 207 -9.46 -28.71 38.25
C SER A 207 -10.40 -27.99 37.28
N GLY A 208 -9.86 -27.18 36.36
CA GLY A 208 -10.62 -26.26 35.51
C GLY A 208 -10.83 -24.87 36.13
N VAL A 209 -10.37 -24.63 37.36
CA VAL A 209 -10.36 -23.32 38.02
C VAL A 209 -9.04 -22.59 37.75
N SER A 210 -9.10 -21.27 37.58
CA SER A 210 -7.92 -20.39 37.43
C SER A 210 -7.79 -19.42 38.60
N VAL A 211 -6.54 -19.13 38.98
CA VAL A 211 -6.20 -18.15 40.03
C VAL A 211 -5.57 -16.92 39.38
N GLU A 212 -6.02 -15.73 39.76
CA GLU A 212 -5.58 -14.46 39.16
C GLU A 212 -4.42 -13.83 39.94
N VAL A 213 -3.39 -13.37 39.22
CA VAL A 213 -2.27 -12.59 39.75
C VAL A 213 -2.11 -11.32 38.93
N ALA A 214 -2.16 -10.15 39.56
CA ALA A 214 -2.01 -8.89 38.85
C ALA A 214 -0.55 -8.68 38.39
N ILE A 215 -0.40 -8.25 37.14
CA ILE A 215 0.87 -7.84 36.54
C ILE A 215 0.69 -6.52 35.78
N GLU A 216 1.72 -5.68 35.77
CA GLU A 216 1.73 -4.40 35.07
C GLU A 216 2.95 -4.27 34.16
N THR A 217 2.69 -3.85 32.92
CA THR A 217 3.74 -3.57 31.93
C THR A 217 4.40 -2.24 32.22
N LEU A 218 5.67 -2.12 31.83
CA LEU A 218 6.34 -0.83 31.80
C LEU A 218 5.71 0.08 30.75
N LYS A 219 5.53 1.36 31.09
CA LYS A 219 4.88 2.35 30.22
C LYS A 219 5.81 3.54 29.97
N PRO A 220 5.84 4.07 28.74
CA PRO A 220 6.65 5.25 28.45
C PRO A 220 6.17 6.46 29.25
N THR A 221 7.11 7.25 29.74
CA THR A 221 6.82 8.47 30.50
C THR A 221 7.25 9.71 29.72
N PHE A 222 6.50 10.81 29.88
CA PHE A 222 6.80 12.07 29.22
C PHE A 222 7.62 12.98 30.13
N THR A 223 8.70 13.56 29.61
CA THR A 223 9.44 14.65 30.26
C THR A 223 9.16 15.99 29.58
N ALA A 224 9.46 16.12 28.29
CA ALA A 224 9.27 17.36 27.54
C ALA A 224 9.28 17.13 26.02
N TYR A 225 8.69 18.07 25.28
CA TYR A 225 9.02 18.27 23.87
C TYR A 225 10.29 19.10 23.75
N GLU A 226 11.15 18.81 22.77
CA GLU A 226 12.28 19.69 22.46
C GLU A 226 11.77 21.09 22.08
N ASN A 227 10.71 21.15 21.28
CA ASN A 227 9.93 22.35 21.01
C ASN A 227 8.45 22.05 21.23
N SER A 228 7.78 22.82 22.12
CA SER A 228 6.34 22.67 22.37
C SER A 228 5.46 23.26 21.27
N THR A 229 6.07 24.02 20.35
CA THR A 229 5.45 24.55 19.14
C THR A 229 6.25 24.09 17.93
N VAL A 230 5.62 23.35 17.02
CA VAL A 230 6.27 22.73 15.86
C VAL A 230 5.50 23.07 14.59
N PRO A 231 6.17 23.56 13.53
CA PRO A 231 5.53 23.77 12.24
C PRO A 231 4.95 22.47 11.67
N LEU A 232 3.79 22.56 11.04
CA LEU A 232 3.14 21.40 10.41
C LEU A 232 4.07 20.75 9.38
N GLY A 233 4.28 19.44 9.48
CA GLY A 233 5.19 18.67 8.62
C GLY A 233 6.62 18.49 9.17
N ASP A 234 7.02 19.24 10.21
CA ASP A 234 8.35 19.09 10.82
C ASP A 234 8.40 17.91 11.80
N ASN A 235 9.62 17.49 12.14
CA ASN A 235 9.83 16.46 13.14
C ASN A 235 9.50 16.95 14.55
N VAL A 236 8.77 16.12 15.31
CA VAL A 236 8.51 16.30 16.74
C VAL A 236 9.50 15.45 17.51
N VAL A 237 10.30 16.07 18.38
CA VAL A 237 11.24 15.36 19.26
C VAL A 237 10.67 15.37 20.67
N ILE A 238 10.45 14.16 21.20
CA ILE A 238 9.89 13.88 22.53
C ILE A 238 11.02 13.34 23.41
N THR A 239 11.12 13.84 24.63
CA THR A 239 12.04 13.34 25.67
C THR A 239 11.26 12.75 26.83
N GLY A 240 11.78 11.69 27.43
CA GLY A 240 11.04 10.87 28.38
C GLY A 240 11.85 9.71 28.93
N GLU A 241 11.15 8.68 29.41
CA GLU A 241 11.70 7.37 29.75
C GLU A 241 10.89 6.28 29.03
N ASP A 242 11.53 5.13 28.81
CA ASP A 242 10.96 3.95 28.14
C ASP A 242 10.32 4.21 26.76
N LEU A 243 10.78 5.26 26.07
CA LEU A 243 10.28 5.65 24.74
C LEU A 243 10.65 4.63 23.64
N ASP A 244 11.54 3.68 23.93
CA ASP A 244 11.86 2.55 23.06
C ASP A 244 10.71 1.54 22.94
N LEU A 245 9.72 1.59 23.84
CA LEU A 245 8.53 0.74 23.79
C LEU A 245 7.48 1.21 22.77
N VAL A 246 7.60 2.43 22.27
CA VAL A 246 6.59 3.08 21.42
C VAL A 246 6.72 2.56 19.99
N ALA A 247 5.63 2.00 19.46
CA ALA A 247 5.55 1.53 18.07
C ALA A 247 4.81 2.52 17.16
N LYS A 248 3.87 3.30 17.72
CA LYS A 248 3.07 4.24 16.93
C LYS A 248 2.66 5.46 17.74
N VAL A 249 2.60 6.62 17.09
CA VAL A 249 2.15 7.89 17.67
C VAL A 249 0.93 8.37 16.88
N GLN A 250 -0.14 8.73 17.59
CA GLN A 250 -1.32 9.37 17.02
C GLN A 250 -1.40 10.81 17.47
N PHE A 251 -1.52 11.72 16.49
CA PHE A 251 -1.72 13.14 16.70
C PHE A 251 -3.19 13.46 16.92
N THR A 252 -3.47 14.54 17.66
CA THR A 252 -4.78 15.18 17.60
C THR A 252 -5.13 15.51 16.15
N GLY A 253 -6.36 15.22 15.72
CA GLY A 253 -6.77 15.25 14.31
C GLY A 253 -6.80 13.88 13.62
N GLY A 254 -6.17 12.85 14.22
CA GLY A 254 -6.28 11.45 13.82
C GLY A 254 -5.19 10.95 12.86
N ALA A 255 -4.12 11.72 12.63
CA ALA A 255 -2.94 11.23 11.92
C ALA A 255 -2.18 10.22 12.79
N GLU A 256 -1.77 9.10 12.18
CA GLU A 256 -0.98 8.06 12.83
C GLU A 256 0.38 7.93 12.16
N VAL A 257 1.43 7.77 12.96
CA VAL A 257 2.82 7.62 12.50
C VAL A 257 3.43 6.42 13.20
N GLU A 258 3.79 5.40 12.43
CA GLU A 258 4.61 4.28 12.91
C GLU A 258 6.02 4.79 13.23
N VAL A 259 6.55 4.37 14.36
CA VAL A 259 7.88 4.76 14.86
C VAL A 259 8.64 3.53 15.33
N SER A 260 9.95 3.60 15.22
CA SER A 260 10.85 2.62 15.83
C SER A 260 11.92 3.39 16.59
N SER A 261 11.74 3.57 17.90
CA SER A 261 12.78 4.16 18.73
C SER A 261 13.73 3.09 19.25
N SER A 262 15.04 3.31 19.09
CA SER A 262 16.07 2.52 19.75
C SER A 262 16.56 3.17 21.05
N SER A 263 16.05 4.36 21.40
CA SER A 263 16.44 5.12 22.58
C SER A 263 15.30 5.17 23.61
N PRO A 264 15.54 4.78 24.87
CA PRO A 264 14.53 4.90 25.92
C PRO A 264 14.25 6.35 26.31
N THR A 265 15.12 7.30 25.95
CA THR A 265 15.04 8.69 26.46
C THR A 265 14.63 9.74 25.42
N SER A 266 14.59 9.38 24.14
CA SER A 266 14.28 10.30 23.06
C SER A 266 13.57 9.57 21.92
N LEU A 267 12.48 10.15 21.41
CA LEU A 267 11.73 9.67 20.26
C LEU A 267 11.53 10.82 19.28
N THR A 268 11.92 10.62 18.01
CA THR A 268 11.66 11.56 16.92
C THR A 268 10.52 11.04 16.05
N VAL A 269 9.50 11.85 15.86
CA VAL A 269 8.29 11.51 15.11
C VAL A 269 8.17 12.47 13.92
N ALA A 270 8.11 11.94 12.70
CA ALA A 270 7.86 12.76 11.51
C ALA A 270 6.38 13.15 11.45
N MET A 271 6.04 14.39 11.82
CA MET A 271 4.64 14.83 11.86
C MET A 271 4.06 14.91 10.45
N PRO A 272 2.89 14.30 10.18
CA PRO A 272 2.24 14.41 8.88
C PRO A 272 1.72 15.81 8.61
N THR A 273 1.55 16.15 7.33
CA THR A 273 1.00 17.45 6.88
C THR A 273 -0.53 17.49 6.83
N MET A 274 -1.20 16.39 7.18
CA MET A 274 -2.65 16.27 7.21
C MET A 274 -3.10 15.56 8.48
N LYS A 275 -4.30 15.90 8.98
CA LYS A 275 -4.90 15.29 10.18
C LYS A 275 -4.03 15.40 11.45
N ALA A 276 -3.11 16.37 11.48
CA ALA A 276 -2.34 16.75 12.65
C ALA A 276 -2.76 18.16 13.08
N GLU A 277 -3.28 18.26 14.30
CA GLU A 277 -3.80 19.46 14.91
C GLU A 277 -3.12 19.69 16.27
N THR A 278 -3.26 20.90 16.81
CA THR A 278 -2.81 21.20 18.16
C THR A 278 -3.61 20.38 19.18
N GLY A 279 -2.92 19.64 20.04
CA GLY A 279 -3.55 18.83 21.09
C GLY A 279 -2.64 17.71 21.60
N GLU A 280 -3.20 16.84 22.44
CA GLU A 280 -2.52 15.72 23.07
C GLU A 280 -2.06 14.67 22.03
N LEU A 281 -1.01 13.92 22.38
CA LEU A 281 -0.52 12.81 21.56
C LEU A 281 -0.86 11.49 22.27
N THR A 282 -1.36 10.51 21.52
CA THR A 282 -1.55 9.14 22.04
C THR A 282 -0.46 8.24 21.49
N LEU A 283 0.34 7.66 22.38
CA LEU A 283 1.41 6.74 22.03
C LEU A 283 0.93 5.31 22.24
N PHE A 284 1.13 4.47 21.23
CA PHE A 284 0.80 3.06 21.25
C PHE A 284 2.09 2.24 21.35
N MET A 285 2.09 1.31 22.30
CA MET A 285 3.17 0.34 22.53
C MET A 285 3.01 -0.88 21.61
N ALA A 286 4.08 -1.65 21.43
CA ALA A 286 4.07 -2.84 20.57
C ALA A 286 3.04 -3.91 20.98
N ASN A 287 2.74 -4.02 22.28
CA ASN A 287 1.73 -4.94 22.83
C ASN A 287 0.28 -4.42 22.69
N GLY A 288 0.08 -3.23 22.09
CA GLY A 288 -1.23 -2.62 21.85
C GLY A 288 -1.75 -1.73 22.99
N GLU A 289 -1.06 -1.64 24.13
CA GLU A 289 -1.41 -0.64 25.15
C GLU A 289 -1.10 0.79 24.66
N SER A 290 -1.68 1.79 25.32
CA SER A 290 -1.42 3.19 25.00
C SER A 290 -1.28 4.08 26.23
N VAL A 291 -0.57 5.19 26.05
CA VAL A 291 -0.47 6.30 27.01
C VAL A 291 -0.70 7.62 26.31
N MET A 292 -1.23 8.60 27.04
CA MET A 292 -1.50 9.94 26.53
C MET A 292 -0.45 10.91 27.04
N PHE A 293 0.20 11.62 26.12
CA PHE A 293 1.18 12.65 26.41
C PHE A 293 0.54 14.05 26.29
N PRO A 294 1.11 15.09 26.94
CA PRO A 294 0.56 16.44 26.93
C PRO A 294 0.36 17.05 25.54
N ALA A 295 -0.29 18.21 25.47
CA ALA A 295 -0.56 18.84 24.19
C ALA A 295 0.69 19.40 23.48
N LEU A 296 0.81 19.13 22.19
CA LEU A 296 1.74 19.76 21.24
C LEU A 296 1.04 20.90 20.50
N THR A 297 1.69 22.07 20.37
CA THR A 297 1.19 23.16 19.53
C THR A 297 1.69 22.98 18.10
N VAL A 298 0.78 22.89 17.14
CA VAL A 298 1.09 22.73 15.71
C VAL A 298 0.84 24.06 15.00
N GLU A 299 1.90 24.62 14.40
CA GLU A 299 1.82 25.82 13.57
C GLU A 299 1.62 25.44 12.09
N ALA A 300 0.37 25.46 11.63
CA ALA A 300 0.05 25.22 10.22
C ALA A 300 0.16 26.52 9.39
N PRO A 301 0.68 26.46 8.14
CA PRO A 301 0.64 27.59 7.23
C PRO A 301 -0.81 27.98 6.90
N LEU A 302 -1.10 29.28 6.97
CA LEU A 302 -2.45 29.84 6.80
C LEU A 302 -2.88 30.02 5.33
N PHE A 303 -2.09 29.60 4.34
CA PHE A 303 -2.39 29.72 2.91
C PHE A 303 -2.88 28.39 2.32
N ALA A 304 -3.54 28.45 1.17
CA ALA A 304 -3.99 27.28 0.41
C ALA A 304 -2.80 26.51 -0.19
N PHE A 305 -2.80 25.19 -0.06
CA PHE A 305 -1.73 24.31 -0.56
C PHE A 305 -2.26 22.96 -1.02
N ILE A 306 -1.54 22.33 -1.94
CA ILE A 306 -1.79 20.96 -2.43
C ILE A 306 -1.10 19.98 -1.47
N PRO A 307 -1.84 19.11 -0.75
CA PRO A 307 -1.23 18.19 0.21
C PRO A 307 -0.55 16.99 -0.46
N ILE A 308 -1.05 16.56 -1.62
CA ILE A 308 -0.53 15.43 -2.40
C ILE A 308 -0.47 15.87 -3.86
N LEU A 309 0.74 15.89 -4.42
CA LEU A 309 0.95 16.18 -5.84
C LEU A 309 0.40 15.03 -6.72
N PRO A 310 -0.02 15.32 -7.96
CA PRO A 310 -0.47 14.26 -8.87
C PRO A 310 0.66 13.25 -9.07
N GLY A 311 0.34 11.96 -8.97
CA GLY A 311 1.30 10.88 -9.21
C GLY A 311 1.76 10.85 -10.67
N GLU A 312 2.86 10.16 -10.95
CA GLU A 312 3.43 10.07 -12.31
C GLU A 312 2.49 9.43 -13.34
N GLU A 313 1.50 8.65 -12.89
CA GLU A 313 0.51 7.99 -13.74
C GLU A 313 -0.72 8.86 -14.05
N GLU A 314 -0.88 10.00 -13.39
CA GLU A 314 -2.03 10.89 -13.59
C GLU A 314 -1.90 11.65 -14.93
N GLU A 315 -2.80 11.40 -15.87
CA GLU A 315 -2.80 12.06 -17.18
C GLU A 315 -3.44 13.45 -17.14
N ILE A 316 -2.61 14.48 -16.97
CA ILE A 316 -3.06 15.88 -17.08
C ILE A 316 -2.97 16.33 -18.55
N LYS A 317 -4.10 16.70 -19.17
CA LYS A 317 -4.16 17.04 -20.61
C LYS A 317 -4.28 18.55 -20.83
N ALA A 318 -3.45 19.09 -21.71
CA ALA A 318 -3.58 20.48 -22.16
C ALA A 318 -4.94 20.72 -22.83
N GLY A 319 -5.55 21.88 -22.54
CA GLY A 319 -6.93 22.20 -22.95
C GLY A 319 -8.03 21.49 -22.14
N GLY A 320 -7.65 20.60 -21.22
CA GLY A 320 -8.58 19.83 -20.37
C GLY A 320 -8.91 20.51 -19.03
N LEU A 321 -9.79 19.85 -18.27
CA LEU A 321 -10.08 20.18 -16.87
C LEU A 321 -9.29 19.21 -15.98
N PHE A 322 -8.57 19.73 -14.99
CA PHE A 322 -7.77 18.96 -14.03
C PHE A 322 -8.29 19.17 -12.61
N GLY A 323 -8.53 18.09 -11.87
CA GLY A 323 -9.01 18.12 -10.50
C GLY A 323 -7.90 17.73 -9.52
N ILE A 324 -7.73 18.51 -8.45
CA ILE A 324 -6.74 18.23 -7.40
C ILE A 324 -7.27 18.63 -6.02
N GLU A 325 -6.92 17.87 -4.99
CA GLU A 325 -7.24 18.24 -3.61
C GLU A 325 -6.38 19.42 -3.15
N VAL A 326 -7.01 20.36 -2.43
CA VAL A 326 -6.35 21.55 -1.89
C VAL A 326 -6.83 21.77 -0.46
N ALA A 327 -5.89 21.98 0.45
CA ALA A 327 -6.15 22.37 1.83
C ALA A 327 -6.27 23.91 1.94
N ASN A 328 -7.00 24.40 2.94
CA ASN A 328 -7.23 25.83 3.20
C ASN A 328 -7.83 26.61 1.99
N LEU A 329 -8.74 25.97 1.25
CA LEU A 329 -9.37 26.54 0.05
C LEU A 329 -10.10 27.87 0.30
N ASP A 330 -10.56 28.11 1.53
CA ASP A 330 -11.19 29.37 1.94
C ASP A 330 -10.22 30.58 1.85
N LYS A 331 -8.92 30.32 1.75
CA LYS A 331 -7.87 31.33 1.61
C LYS A 331 -7.43 31.55 0.16
N LEU A 332 -7.81 30.64 -0.75
CA LEU A 332 -7.43 30.70 -2.16
C LEU A 332 -8.13 31.87 -2.86
N THR A 333 -7.35 32.69 -3.54
CA THR A 333 -7.82 33.89 -4.25
C THR A 333 -7.64 33.80 -5.76
N ALA A 334 -6.59 33.12 -6.23
CA ALA A 334 -6.34 32.89 -7.65
C ALA A 334 -5.50 31.62 -7.87
N VAL A 335 -5.57 31.08 -9.09
CA VAL A 335 -4.74 29.97 -9.56
C VAL A 335 -4.08 30.37 -10.86
N LYS A 336 -2.79 30.08 -11.02
CA LYS A 336 -2.06 30.37 -12.25
C LYS A 336 -1.41 29.14 -12.84
N VAL A 337 -1.38 29.05 -14.16
CA VAL A 337 -0.66 28.04 -14.92
C VAL A 337 0.30 28.75 -15.88
N ASN A 338 1.61 28.48 -15.76
CA ASN A 338 2.68 29.23 -16.45
C ASN A 338 2.51 30.75 -16.30
N ASP A 339 2.30 31.19 -15.05
CA ASP A 339 2.08 32.58 -14.63
C ASP A 339 0.79 33.26 -15.18
N ALA A 340 0.02 32.59 -16.05
CA ALA A 340 -1.29 33.05 -16.52
C ALA A 340 -2.41 32.60 -15.57
N GLU A 341 -3.30 33.52 -15.20
CA GLU A 341 -4.44 33.19 -14.33
C GLU A 341 -5.47 32.30 -15.06
N VAL A 342 -5.88 31.21 -14.41
CA VAL A 342 -6.85 30.25 -14.94
C VAL A 342 -8.13 30.24 -14.13
N LYS A 343 -9.23 29.84 -14.76
CA LYS A 343 -10.49 29.64 -14.06
C LYS A 343 -10.42 28.38 -13.22
N PHE A 344 -10.98 28.44 -12.02
CA PHE A 344 -11.10 27.29 -11.13
C PHE A 344 -12.51 27.21 -10.51
N ILE A 345 -12.90 25.99 -10.14
CA ILE A 345 -14.16 25.70 -9.44
C ILE A 345 -13.82 24.82 -8.24
N VAL A 346 -14.49 25.04 -7.11
CA VAL A 346 -14.27 24.29 -5.87
C VAL A 346 -15.51 23.48 -5.51
N ALA A 347 -15.32 22.21 -5.17
CA ALA A 347 -16.35 21.31 -4.68
C ALA A 347 -15.80 20.50 -3.48
N GLY A 348 -16.16 20.90 -2.26
CA GLY A 348 -15.55 20.35 -1.05
C GLY A 348 -14.06 20.73 -0.98
N ASN A 349 -13.19 19.74 -0.85
CA ASN A 349 -11.73 19.94 -0.87
C ASN A 349 -11.11 19.80 -2.27
N LEU A 350 -11.91 19.48 -3.31
CA LEU A 350 -11.44 19.36 -4.68
C LEU A 350 -11.52 20.71 -5.40
N MET A 351 -10.41 21.08 -6.02
CA MET A 351 -10.28 22.21 -6.93
C MET A 351 -10.14 21.69 -8.37
N TYR A 352 -10.99 22.17 -9.26
CA TYR A 352 -10.92 21.91 -10.69
C TYR A 352 -10.40 23.13 -11.43
N ILE A 353 -9.32 23.00 -12.19
CA ILE A 353 -8.70 24.07 -12.98
C ILE A 353 -8.72 23.74 -14.47
N THR A 354 -8.84 24.75 -15.32
CA THR A 354 -8.64 24.57 -16.77
C THR A 354 -7.15 24.65 -17.09
N ILE A 355 -6.61 23.64 -17.74
CA ILE A 355 -5.22 23.63 -18.21
C ILE A 355 -5.16 24.31 -19.58
N PRO A 356 -4.34 25.35 -19.79
CA PRO A 356 -4.18 26.01 -21.08
C PRO A 356 -3.76 25.03 -22.20
N GLN A 357 -4.15 25.30 -23.46
CA GLN A 357 -3.84 24.42 -24.60
C GLN A 357 -2.34 24.34 -24.92
N ILE A 358 -1.59 25.36 -24.53
CA ILE A 358 -0.13 25.46 -24.73
C ILE A 358 0.69 24.85 -23.58
N ALA A 359 0.04 24.31 -22.54
CA ALA A 359 0.74 23.68 -21.43
C ALA A 359 1.43 22.38 -21.90
N ALA A 360 2.60 22.09 -21.31
CA ALA A 360 3.44 20.94 -21.67
C ALA A 360 4.09 20.34 -20.40
N ASN A 361 5.09 19.48 -20.57
CA ASN A 361 5.88 18.98 -19.44
C ASN A 361 6.48 20.15 -18.63
N ASP A 362 6.71 19.91 -17.34
CA ASP A 362 7.23 20.91 -16.40
C ASP A 362 6.39 22.20 -16.30
N THR A 363 5.07 22.08 -16.46
CA THR A 363 4.14 23.21 -16.33
C THR A 363 4.09 23.70 -14.88
N LYS A 364 4.25 25.02 -14.70
CA LYS A 364 4.19 25.65 -13.38
C LYS A 364 2.75 25.91 -12.96
N LEU A 365 2.33 25.37 -11.82
CA LEU A 365 1.05 25.62 -11.17
C LEU A 365 1.25 26.44 -9.89
N THR A 366 0.65 27.63 -9.81
CA THR A 366 0.73 28.50 -8.63
C THR A 366 -0.62 28.63 -7.96
N LEU A 367 -0.67 28.38 -6.65
CA LEU A 367 -1.82 28.72 -5.80
C LEU A 367 -1.55 30.06 -5.11
N VAL A 368 -2.45 31.03 -5.29
CA VAL A 368 -2.36 32.35 -4.69
C VAL A 368 -3.44 32.51 -3.63
N SER A 369 -3.01 32.74 -2.39
CA SER A 369 -3.88 32.98 -1.25
C SER A 369 -3.82 34.44 -0.78
N SER A 370 -4.79 34.85 0.04
CA SER A 370 -4.84 36.22 0.58
C SER A 370 -3.61 36.66 1.41
N ASN A 371 -2.77 35.69 1.80
CA ASN A 371 -1.63 35.84 2.70
C ASN A 371 -0.32 35.23 2.17
N GLY A 372 -0.26 34.79 0.91
CA GLY A 372 0.93 34.18 0.33
C GLY A 372 0.64 33.43 -0.97
N SER A 373 1.67 32.86 -1.58
CA SER A 373 1.53 32.00 -2.76
C SER A 373 2.52 30.84 -2.70
N ILE A 374 2.18 29.73 -3.35
CA ILE A 374 3.03 28.55 -3.46
C ILE A 374 3.04 28.04 -4.91
N ASP A 375 4.22 27.60 -5.38
CA ASP A 375 4.47 27.12 -6.73
C ASP A 375 4.69 25.59 -6.72
N TYR A 376 4.14 24.93 -7.73
CA TYR A 376 4.28 23.50 -8.01
C TYR A 376 4.67 23.29 -9.48
N THR A 377 5.32 22.17 -9.76
CA THR A 377 5.57 21.71 -11.14
C THR A 377 4.72 20.48 -11.41
N ILE A 378 3.95 20.51 -12.50
CA ILE A 378 3.10 19.40 -12.94
C ILE A 378 3.43 19.01 -14.38
N ASN A 379 3.37 17.72 -14.68
CA ASN A 379 3.57 17.21 -16.03
C ASN A 379 2.24 17.24 -16.79
N VAL A 380 2.16 18.04 -17.84
CA VAL A 380 0.99 18.14 -18.70
C VAL A 380 1.31 17.51 -20.06
N MET A 381 0.48 16.56 -20.47
CA MET A 381 0.46 16.04 -21.83
C MET A 381 -0.01 17.17 -22.78
N PRO A 382 0.88 17.69 -23.64
CA PRO A 382 0.54 18.81 -24.50
C PRO A 382 -0.41 18.37 -25.61
N MET A 383 -1.13 19.33 -26.19
CA MET A 383 -1.87 19.08 -27.41
C MET A 383 -0.89 18.91 -28.57
N GLY A 384 -0.92 17.75 -29.26
CA GLY A 384 -0.06 17.51 -30.42
C GLY A 384 -0.29 18.47 -31.60
N GLN A 385 -1.47 19.10 -31.65
CA GLN A 385 -1.82 20.12 -32.63
C GLN A 385 -2.88 21.06 -32.06
N ILE A 386 -2.69 22.37 -32.22
CA ILE A 386 -3.66 23.42 -31.89
C ILE A 386 -4.01 24.14 -33.20
N GLU A 387 -5.30 24.22 -33.54
CA GLU A 387 -5.76 24.99 -34.69
C GLU A 387 -6.41 26.30 -34.21
N ASN A 388 -5.82 27.43 -34.56
CA ASN A 388 -6.42 28.74 -34.31
C ASN A 388 -6.93 29.36 -35.61
N VAL A 389 -8.21 29.69 -35.66
CA VAL A 389 -8.79 30.35 -36.84
C VAL A 389 -8.48 31.85 -36.78
N VAL A 390 -7.50 32.28 -37.56
CA VAL A 390 -7.01 33.67 -37.56
C VAL A 390 -7.79 34.57 -38.51
N TYR A 391 -8.48 33.99 -39.49
CA TYR A 391 -9.40 34.72 -40.37
C TYR A 391 -10.63 33.87 -40.73
N ARG A 392 -11.81 34.50 -40.77
CA ARG A 392 -13.07 33.90 -41.19
C ARG A 392 -13.66 34.66 -42.38
N GLY A 393 -13.77 33.99 -43.53
CA GLY A 393 -14.33 34.49 -44.78
C GLY A 393 -15.80 34.06 -45.00
N PRO A 394 -16.35 34.23 -46.23
CA PRO A 394 -15.64 34.37 -47.51
C PRO A 394 -15.14 35.78 -47.83
N LEU A 395 -13.94 35.88 -48.40
CA LEU A 395 -13.31 37.12 -48.83
C LEU A 395 -12.81 37.00 -50.28
N ASN A 396 -13.38 37.79 -51.20
CA ASN A 396 -12.91 37.86 -52.57
C ASN A 396 -11.73 38.83 -52.68
N LEU A 397 -10.55 38.35 -53.08
CA LEU A 397 -9.37 39.21 -53.22
C LEU A 397 -9.44 40.03 -54.52
N ASP A 398 -9.14 41.32 -54.41
CA ASP A 398 -9.31 42.34 -55.45
C ASP A 398 -8.19 43.41 -55.40
N TRP A 399 -7.03 43.06 -54.86
CA TRP A 399 -5.87 43.90 -54.54
C TRP A 399 -6.08 44.94 -53.42
N ALA A 400 -7.24 45.00 -52.77
CA ALA A 400 -7.40 45.79 -51.54
C ALA A 400 -6.51 45.25 -50.40
N THR A 401 -6.33 46.06 -49.35
CA THR A 401 -5.55 45.71 -48.16
C THR A 401 -6.40 44.93 -47.17
N TYR A 402 -5.97 43.71 -46.85
CA TYR A 402 -6.58 42.88 -45.82
C TYR A 402 -5.57 42.57 -44.72
N THR A 403 -6.05 42.42 -43.49
CA THR A 403 -5.16 42.34 -42.34
C THR A 403 -5.64 41.36 -41.27
N ILE A 404 -4.69 40.86 -40.47
CA ILE A 404 -4.92 40.05 -39.27
C ILE A 404 -4.18 40.71 -38.10
N ALA A 405 -4.83 40.75 -36.94
CA ALA A 405 -4.29 41.31 -35.71
C ALA A 405 -3.29 40.35 -35.02
N PRO A 406 -2.31 40.87 -34.27
CA PRO A 406 -1.29 40.05 -33.61
C PRO A 406 -1.84 39.07 -32.57
N ASP A 407 -2.93 39.43 -31.89
CA ASP A 407 -3.60 38.56 -30.90
C ASP A 407 -4.29 37.34 -31.53
N ALA A 408 -4.45 37.32 -32.86
CA ALA A 408 -4.86 36.13 -33.58
C ALA A 408 -3.74 35.06 -33.63
N PHE A 409 -2.49 35.42 -33.35
CA PHE A 409 -1.39 34.47 -33.30
C PHE A 409 -1.03 34.15 -31.85
N VAL A 410 -1.06 32.87 -31.51
CA VAL A 410 -0.66 32.36 -30.19
C VAL A 410 0.87 32.43 -30.07
N ASP A 411 1.37 32.85 -28.91
CA ASP A 411 2.78 32.74 -28.55
C ASP A 411 3.18 31.25 -28.48
N PHE A 412 4.11 30.85 -29.34
CA PHE A 412 4.43 29.46 -29.57
C PHE A 412 5.90 29.32 -29.96
N THR A 413 6.70 28.83 -29.02
CA THR A 413 8.17 28.80 -29.12
C THR A 413 8.74 27.40 -29.31
N ASN A 414 7.89 26.36 -29.31
CA ASN A 414 8.33 24.97 -29.33
C ASN A 414 7.56 24.12 -30.34
N GLY A 415 7.69 24.43 -31.63
CA GLY A 415 7.05 23.66 -32.69
C GLY A 415 7.01 24.39 -34.01
N THR A 416 6.23 23.86 -34.96
CA THR A 416 6.01 24.53 -36.23
C THR A 416 4.64 25.21 -36.24
N VAL A 417 4.55 26.35 -36.93
CA VAL A 417 3.28 27.03 -37.15
C VAL A 417 3.01 27.07 -38.65
N THR A 418 1.88 26.52 -39.08
CA THR A 418 1.50 26.48 -40.49
C THR A 418 0.23 27.28 -40.71
N LEU A 419 0.30 28.29 -41.58
CA LEU A 419 -0.88 28.99 -42.09
C LEU A 419 -1.55 28.13 -43.15
N LYS A 420 -2.69 27.55 -42.80
CA LYS A 420 -3.56 26.81 -43.69
C LYS A 420 -4.65 27.73 -44.22
N ILE A 421 -4.66 27.94 -45.54
CA ILE A 421 -5.61 28.80 -46.21
C ILE A 421 -6.54 27.95 -47.05
N THR A 422 -7.83 27.98 -46.73
CA THR A 422 -8.86 27.36 -47.56
C THR A 422 -9.38 28.37 -48.57
N TYR A 423 -9.35 28.05 -49.86
CA TYR A 423 -9.67 28.99 -50.93
C TYR A 423 -10.48 28.36 -52.07
N ALA A 424 -11.02 29.21 -52.93
CA ALA A 424 -11.64 28.83 -54.21
C ALA A 424 -11.19 29.79 -55.32
N VAL A 425 -10.68 29.26 -56.43
CA VAL A 425 -10.30 30.07 -57.60
C VAL A 425 -11.56 30.52 -58.35
N THR A 426 -11.59 31.80 -58.73
CA THR A 426 -12.77 32.43 -59.37
C THR A 426 -12.85 32.19 -60.88
N GLY A 427 -11.74 31.79 -61.51
CA GLY A 427 -11.63 31.63 -62.96
C GLY A 427 -11.37 32.94 -63.72
N GLU A 428 -11.25 34.08 -63.02
CA GLU A 428 -10.90 35.39 -63.59
C GLU A 428 -9.52 35.84 -63.09
N GLY A 429 -8.61 36.15 -64.03
CA GLY A 429 -7.24 36.58 -63.73
C GLY A 429 -6.35 35.47 -63.15
N ASP A 430 -5.09 35.80 -62.87
CA ASP A 430 -4.16 34.87 -62.24
C ASP A 430 -4.44 34.81 -60.73
N PRO A 431 -4.83 33.63 -60.18
CA PRO A 431 -5.21 33.50 -58.78
C PRO A 431 -3.96 33.61 -57.90
N GLN A 432 -3.75 34.77 -57.28
CA GLN A 432 -2.48 35.07 -56.62
C GLN A 432 -2.66 35.82 -55.30
N ILE A 433 -1.69 35.66 -54.40
CA ILE A 433 -1.63 36.34 -53.10
C ILE A 433 -0.18 36.73 -52.75
N LYS A 434 -0.06 37.78 -51.93
CA LYS A 434 1.20 38.24 -51.36
C LYS A 434 0.97 38.65 -49.90
N PHE A 435 1.92 38.30 -49.03
CA PHE A 435 1.87 38.56 -47.59
C PHE A 435 2.97 39.53 -47.14
N TYR A 436 2.64 40.35 -46.14
CA TYR A 436 3.53 41.28 -45.49
C TYR A 436 3.34 41.21 -43.96
N ASN A 437 4.38 41.57 -43.20
CA ASN A 437 4.26 41.81 -41.77
C ASN A 437 3.63 43.21 -41.51
N GLY A 438 3.40 43.54 -40.24
CA GLY A 438 2.87 44.85 -39.81
C GLY A 438 3.74 46.07 -40.18
N HIS A 439 4.99 45.85 -40.62
CA HIS A 439 5.93 46.87 -41.08
C HIS A 439 6.01 47.00 -42.62
N TRP A 440 5.10 46.35 -43.36
CA TRP A 440 5.10 46.32 -44.83
C TRP A 440 6.32 45.62 -45.45
N GLU A 441 7.01 44.79 -44.69
CA GLU A 441 8.07 43.92 -45.20
C GLU A 441 7.43 42.61 -45.65
N GLN A 442 7.79 42.16 -46.85
CA GLN A 442 7.18 40.97 -47.42
C GLN A 442 7.63 39.72 -46.65
N ILE A 443 6.68 38.87 -46.25
CA ILE A 443 6.91 37.59 -45.58
C ILE A 443 6.49 36.44 -46.50
N LEU A 444 6.86 35.19 -46.17
CA LEU A 444 6.53 34.00 -46.96
C LEU A 444 7.07 34.02 -48.41
N GLN A 445 8.06 34.88 -48.70
CA GLN A 445 8.62 35.06 -50.04
C GLN A 445 9.15 33.77 -50.65
N ARG A 446 9.60 32.83 -49.80
CA ARG A 446 10.10 31.51 -50.21
C ARG A 446 9.07 30.65 -50.95
N TYR A 447 7.79 30.97 -50.83
CA TYR A 447 6.73 30.27 -51.53
C TYR A 447 6.33 30.92 -52.86
N ASN A 448 6.79 32.15 -53.13
CA ASN A 448 6.46 32.81 -54.40
C ASN A 448 6.97 32.00 -55.61
N ASN A 449 6.27 32.13 -56.73
CA ASN A 449 6.70 31.48 -57.97
C ASN A 449 8.02 32.09 -58.48
N GLU A 450 8.86 31.27 -59.13
CA GLU A 450 10.18 31.71 -59.61
C GLU A 450 10.07 32.94 -60.54
N GLY A 451 10.76 34.01 -60.16
CA GLY A 451 10.74 35.28 -60.89
C GLY A 451 9.48 36.14 -60.67
N GLN A 452 8.57 35.77 -59.76
CA GLN A 452 7.39 36.54 -59.36
C GLN A 452 7.50 37.00 -57.89
N ASP A 453 6.75 38.03 -57.52
CA ASP A 453 6.67 38.53 -56.13
C ASP A 453 5.39 38.07 -55.40
N THR A 454 4.62 37.16 -56.03
CA THR A 454 3.37 36.59 -55.51
C THR A 454 3.41 35.05 -55.51
N TYR A 455 2.62 34.45 -54.63
CA TYR A 455 2.23 33.04 -54.71
C TYR A 455 1.03 32.88 -55.64
N ILE A 456 1.09 31.95 -56.60
CA ILE A 456 -0.03 31.58 -57.48
C ILE A 456 -0.71 30.32 -56.93
N PHE A 457 -2.02 30.39 -56.68
CA PHE A 457 -2.80 29.26 -56.20
C PHE A 457 -2.99 28.18 -57.27
N ASP A 458 -2.97 26.92 -56.85
CA ASP A 458 -3.28 25.79 -57.72
C ASP A 458 -4.79 25.72 -58.00
N THR A 459 -5.15 25.81 -59.27
CA THR A 459 -6.54 25.73 -59.75
C THR A 459 -7.23 24.39 -59.46
N ASN A 460 -6.48 23.32 -59.17
CA ASN A 460 -7.02 21.99 -58.87
C ASN A 460 -7.12 21.70 -57.37
N ASN A 461 -6.75 22.66 -56.51
CA ASN A 461 -6.73 22.49 -55.08
C ASN A 461 -7.62 23.55 -54.41
N ASN A 462 -7.97 23.32 -53.15
CA ASN A 462 -8.79 24.23 -52.35
C ASN A 462 -8.15 24.58 -50.99
N VAL A 463 -6.93 24.09 -50.75
CA VAL A 463 -6.14 24.35 -49.56
C VAL A 463 -4.68 24.59 -49.95
N VAL A 464 -4.05 25.58 -49.32
CA VAL A 464 -2.60 25.79 -49.36
C VAL A 464 -2.08 25.97 -47.94
N GLU A 465 -0.85 25.52 -47.71
CA GLU A 465 -0.19 25.57 -46.42
C GLU A 465 1.13 26.33 -46.53
N PHE A 466 1.33 27.31 -45.64
CA PHE A 466 2.58 28.06 -45.50
C PHE A 466 3.12 27.84 -44.09
N GLU A 467 4.18 27.05 -43.95
CA GLU A 467 4.90 26.94 -42.67
C GLU A 467 5.58 28.28 -42.40
N LEU A 468 5.47 28.84 -41.20
CA LEU A 468 6.12 30.07 -40.74
C LEU A 468 7.49 29.73 -40.13
N THR A 469 8.47 30.59 -40.35
CA THR A 469 9.71 30.54 -39.54
C THR A 469 9.48 31.14 -38.16
N ASP A 470 10.34 30.80 -37.19
CA ASP A 470 10.31 31.41 -35.85
C ASP A 470 10.36 32.94 -35.93
N GLU A 471 11.21 33.48 -36.81
CA GLU A 471 11.32 34.93 -37.05
C GLU A 471 10.01 35.52 -37.59
N GLU A 472 9.37 34.88 -38.56
CA GLU A 472 8.09 35.34 -39.11
C GLU A 472 6.96 35.26 -38.06
N LEU A 473 6.92 34.21 -37.25
CA LEU A 473 5.93 34.08 -36.18
C LEU A 473 6.09 35.20 -35.14
N VAL A 474 7.33 35.50 -34.71
CA VAL A 474 7.62 36.62 -33.80
C VAL A 474 7.20 37.95 -34.41
N MET A 475 7.46 38.17 -35.71
CA MET A 475 6.98 39.38 -36.41
C MET A 475 5.45 39.47 -36.41
N LEU A 476 4.75 38.36 -36.58
CA LEU A 476 3.28 38.30 -36.58
C LEU A 476 2.64 38.45 -35.18
N GLN A 477 3.41 38.29 -34.11
CA GLN A 477 2.95 38.52 -32.73
C GLN A 477 3.28 39.93 -32.21
N THR A 478 4.21 40.63 -32.88
CA THR A 478 4.66 41.96 -32.43
C THR A 478 3.62 43.02 -32.76
N LEU A 479 3.16 43.75 -31.73
CA LEU A 479 2.26 44.89 -31.88
C LEU A 479 3.01 46.07 -32.52
N THR A 480 2.47 46.56 -33.63
CA THR A 480 2.85 47.85 -34.22
C THR A 480 1.94 48.96 -33.70
N ASP A 481 2.34 50.23 -33.83
CA ASP A 481 1.52 51.41 -33.46
C ASP A 481 0.12 51.42 -34.13
N TRP A 482 -0.07 50.61 -35.17
CA TRP A 482 -1.27 50.51 -36.00
C TRP A 482 -2.14 49.27 -35.67
N GLY A 483 -1.68 48.39 -34.76
CA GLY A 483 -2.44 47.23 -34.26
C GLY A 483 -2.62 46.05 -35.22
N GLN A 484 -1.90 46.01 -36.34
CA GLN A 484 -1.98 44.98 -37.39
C GLN A 484 -0.65 44.21 -37.44
N SER A 485 -0.67 42.89 -37.70
CA SER A 485 0.54 42.07 -37.74
C SER A 485 0.75 41.28 -39.03
N MET A 486 -0.32 40.81 -39.69
CA MET A 486 -0.25 40.26 -41.05
C MET A 486 -1.07 41.12 -42.01
N ILE A 487 -0.51 41.44 -43.16
CA ILE A 487 -1.17 42.17 -44.25
C ILE A 487 -1.11 41.31 -45.50
N PHE A 488 -2.19 41.24 -46.27
CA PHE A 488 -2.20 40.48 -47.52
C PHE A 488 -3.06 41.13 -48.62
N HIS A 489 -2.64 40.90 -49.86
CA HIS A 489 -3.28 41.36 -51.08
C HIS A 489 -3.28 40.25 -52.13
N GLY A 490 -4.22 40.28 -53.06
CA GLY A 490 -4.25 39.29 -54.13
C GLY A 490 -5.41 39.51 -55.08
N GLN A 491 -5.61 38.59 -56.02
CA GLN A 491 -6.75 38.60 -56.92
C GLN A 491 -7.08 37.19 -57.40
N GLY A 492 -8.25 37.03 -58.03
CA GLY A 492 -8.63 35.78 -58.71
C GLY A 492 -9.02 34.63 -57.78
N VAL A 493 -9.13 34.89 -56.47
CA VAL A 493 -9.37 33.87 -55.44
C VAL A 493 -10.31 34.38 -54.35
N VAL A 494 -11.15 33.48 -53.81
CA VAL A 494 -11.96 33.68 -52.62
C VAL A 494 -11.34 32.93 -51.45
N ILE A 495 -10.97 33.63 -50.38
CA ILE A 495 -10.46 33.06 -49.14
C ILE A 495 -11.62 32.74 -48.19
N ASN A 496 -11.78 31.47 -47.83
CA ASN A 496 -12.85 31.00 -46.94
C ASN A 496 -12.43 31.09 -45.46
N ASN A 497 -11.21 30.69 -45.15
CA ASN A 497 -10.61 30.84 -43.83
C ASN A 497 -9.09 30.82 -43.91
N ILE A 498 -8.46 31.35 -42.87
CA ILE A 498 -7.04 31.16 -42.60
C ILE A 498 -6.96 30.60 -41.19
N VAL A 499 -6.26 29.48 -41.04
CA VAL A 499 -6.04 28.78 -39.77
C VAL A 499 -4.54 28.74 -39.51
N ALA A 500 -4.10 29.28 -38.38
CA ALA A 500 -2.76 29.02 -37.87
C ALA A 500 -2.79 27.68 -37.14
N VAL A 501 -2.09 26.70 -37.69
CA VAL A 501 -1.97 25.35 -37.17
C VAL A 501 -0.64 25.27 -36.43
N TYR A 502 -0.69 25.22 -35.09
CA TYR A 502 0.47 25.06 -34.23
C TYR A 502 0.66 23.58 -33.96
N LYS A 503 1.80 23.03 -34.39
CA LYS A 503 2.15 21.65 -34.14
C LYS A 503 3.29 21.62 -33.14
N GLN A 504 3.01 21.08 -31.95
CA GLN A 504 4.00 20.95 -30.89
C GLN A 504 5.13 20.06 -31.38
N SER A 505 6.36 20.58 -31.33
CA SER A 505 7.54 19.74 -31.45
C SER A 505 7.82 19.13 -30.08
N PHE A 506 7.98 17.82 -30.07
CA PHE A 506 8.44 17.06 -28.91
C PHE A 506 9.96 16.82 -28.97
N GLU A 507 10.61 17.31 -30.02
CA GLU A 507 12.04 17.12 -30.23
C GLU A 507 12.88 18.05 -29.34
N ALA A 508 13.56 17.47 -28.36
CA ALA A 508 14.64 18.14 -27.64
C ALA A 508 15.92 18.11 -28.48
N THR A 509 16.53 19.27 -28.71
CA THR A 509 17.84 19.33 -29.39
C THR A 509 18.94 18.92 -28.45
N VAL A 510 19.66 17.85 -28.81
CA VAL A 510 20.72 17.26 -27.97
C VAL A 510 22.12 17.55 -28.49
N TRP A 511 22.22 17.98 -29.74
CA TRP A 511 23.44 18.44 -30.36
C TRP A 511 23.13 19.37 -31.54
N SER A 512 23.98 20.38 -31.77
CA SER A 512 23.84 21.34 -32.88
C SER A 512 25.17 21.55 -33.60
N GLY A 513 25.11 21.68 -34.92
CA GLY A 513 26.24 21.93 -35.83
C GLY A 513 26.26 23.37 -36.39
N PRO A 514 26.89 23.61 -37.57
CA PRO A 514 27.26 22.63 -38.58
C PRO A 514 28.62 21.97 -38.34
N VAL A 515 28.70 20.66 -38.54
CA VAL A 515 29.97 19.91 -38.60
C VAL A 515 30.02 19.09 -39.87
N THR A 516 30.99 19.38 -40.73
CA THR A 516 31.38 18.50 -41.84
C THR A 516 32.10 17.30 -41.25
N ILE A 517 31.49 16.12 -41.34
CA ILE A 517 32.09 14.92 -40.77
C ILE A 517 33.28 14.46 -41.61
N SER A 518 34.32 13.99 -40.93
CA SER A 518 35.54 13.45 -41.53
C SER A 518 36.04 12.26 -40.71
N TRP A 519 36.86 11.41 -41.32
CA TRP A 519 37.53 10.30 -40.61
C TRP A 519 38.65 10.76 -39.67
N ASN A 520 39.06 12.04 -39.77
CA ASN A 520 40.12 12.62 -38.98
C ASN A 520 39.57 13.41 -37.79
N GLU A 521 40.46 13.66 -36.83
CA GLU A 521 40.21 14.51 -35.68
C GLU A 521 39.73 15.91 -36.12
N GLY A 522 38.70 16.44 -35.44
CA GLY A 522 38.09 17.74 -35.75
C GLY A 522 36.86 17.71 -36.67
N GLY A 523 36.53 16.56 -37.27
CA GLY A 523 35.33 16.39 -38.11
C GLY A 523 34.33 15.38 -37.52
N ARG A 524 34.02 15.45 -36.23
CA ARG A 524 33.16 14.46 -35.55
C ARG A 524 32.03 15.13 -34.79
N VAL A 525 30.88 14.49 -34.78
CA VAL A 525 29.75 14.86 -33.92
C VAL A 525 29.87 14.05 -32.63
N ALA A 526 29.88 14.71 -31.48
CA ALA A 526 29.92 14.07 -30.18
C ALA A 526 28.75 14.52 -29.33
N ILE A 527 27.89 13.57 -28.92
CA ILE A 527 26.70 13.82 -28.11
C ILE A 527 27.00 13.33 -26.68
N PRO A 528 26.86 14.16 -25.63
CA PRO A 528 27.16 13.76 -24.25
C PRO A 528 26.29 12.59 -23.77
N ALA A 529 26.86 11.65 -23.02
CA ALA A 529 26.13 10.52 -22.45
C ALA A 529 25.05 10.96 -21.44
N SER A 530 25.25 12.11 -20.77
CA SER A 530 24.31 12.68 -19.80
C SER A 530 22.95 13.00 -20.40
N VAL A 531 22.90 13.32 -21.70
CA VAL A 531 21.66 13.56 -22.47
C VAL A 531 20.73 12.34 -22.40
N PHE A 532 21.30 11.13 -22.44
CA PHE A 532 20.53 9.90 -22.54
C PHE A 532 20.08 9.34 -21.19
N SER A 533 20.49 9.95 -20.06
CA SER A 533 20.23 9.44 -18.71
C SER A 533 18.74 9.43 -18.32
N SER A 534 17.96 10.37 -18.86
CA SER A 534 16.51 10.49 -18.65
C SER A 534 15.68 9.99 -19.84
N VAL A 535 16.32 9.58 -20.93
CA VAL A 535 15.65 9.15 -22.16
C VAL A 535 15.07 7.74 -21.97
N LYS A 536 13.77 7.59 -22.25
CA LYS A 536 13.09 6.29 -22.14
C LYS A 536 13.30 5.46 -23.41
N ALA A 537 13.37 4.14 -23.26
CA ALA A 537 13.43 3.23 -24.40
C ALA A 537 12.18 3.41 -25.27
N GLY A 538 12.39 3.47 -26.59
CA GLY A 538 11.34 3.79 -27.57
C GLY A 538 11.32 5.25 -28.01
N ALA A 539 12.12 6.13 -27.39
CA ALA A 539 12.33 7.50 -27.85
C ALA A 539 12.91 7.53 -29.26
N LYS A 540 12.56 8.55 -30.04
CA LYS A 540 12.98 8.72 -31.43
C LYS A 540 14.14 9.70 -31.48
N MET A 541 15.28 9.29 -32.02
CA MET A 541 16.40 10.18 -32.27
C MET A 541 16.48 10.52 -33.76
N ARG A 542 16.63 11.81 -34.08
CA ARG A 542 16.70 12.27 -35.48
C ARG A 542 18.02 12.96 -35.78
N PHE A 543 18.64 12.54 -36.87
CA PHE A 543 19.87 13.12 -37.41
C PHE A 543 19.53 14.07 -38.55
N TYR A 544 19.86 15.35 -38.41
CA TYR A 544 19.70 16.37 -39.44
C TYR A 544 21.05 16.61 -40.11
N PHE A 545 21.11 16.45 -41.43
CA PHE A 545 22.33 16.63 -42.19
C PHE A 545 22.09 17.04 -43.65
N ASN A 546 23.11 17.66 -44.24
CA ASN A 546 23.19 17.96 -45.67
C ASN A 546 24.30 17.10 -46.30
N GLN A 547 24.20 16.80 -47.59
CA GLN A 547 25.24 16.07 -48.33
C GLN A 547 26.15 17.04 -49.09
N ILE A 548 27.47 16.84 -49.00
CA ILE A 548 28.48 17.62 -49.71
C ILE A 548 28.77 16.93 -51.04
N ASP A 549 28.37 17.56 -52.14
CA ASP A 549 28.69 17.14 -53.51
C ASP A 549 28.09 15.77 -53.92
N GLN A 550 27.96 15.54 -55.24
CA GLN A 550 27.24 14.38 -55.80
C GLN A 550 28.02 13.05 -55.70
N VAL A 551 28.69 12.81 -54.59
CA VAL A 551 29.54 11.64 -54.35
C VAL A 551 28.94 10.76 -53.26
N TRP A 552 29.44 9.53 -53.19
CA TRP A 552 29.05 8.59 -52.16
C TRP A 552 29.40 9.13 -50.77
N ALA A 553 28.42 9.14 -49.85
CA ALA A 553 28.54 9.70 -48.51
C ALA A 553 28.11 8.67 -47.47
N GLN A 554 28.70 8.76 -46.26
CA GLN A 554 28.35 7.87 -45.16
C GLN A 554 28.63 8.52 -43.80
N ALA A 555 27.87 8.11 -42.79
CA ALA A 555 28.13 8.40 -41.39
C ALA A 555 28.17 7.10 -40.59
N GLN A 556 29.29 6.83 -39.94
CA GLN A 556 29.41 5.77 -38.95
C GLN A 556 29.06 6.31 -37.57
N ILE A 557 28.12 5.64 -36.90
CA ILE A 557 27.60 6.01 -35.59
C ILE A 557 28.16 5.01 -34.56
N ASN A 558 28.90 5.52 -33.58
CA ASN A 558 29.55 4.71 -32.56
C ASN A 558 29.15 5.20 -31.16
N ASP A 559 29.36 4.37 -30.15
CA ASP A 559 29.34 4.78 -28.75
C ASP A 559 30.62 5.53 -28.37
N GLY A 560 30.67 6.05 -27.14
CA GLY A 560 31.81 6.80 -26.61
C GLY A 560 33.13 6.01 -26.53
N SER A 561 33.07 4.68 -26.62
CA SER A 561 34.21 3.76 -26.65
C SER A 561 34.54 3.26 -28.06
N TRP A 562 34.01 3.92 -29.10
CA TRP A 562 34.23 3.59 -30.51
C TRP A 562 33.65 2.26 -30.99
N SER A 563 32.73 1.66 -30.22
CA SER A 563 32.00 0.48 -30.69
C SER A 563 30.77 0.91 -31.49
N GLY A 564 30.46 0.21 -32.58
CA GLY A 564 29.36 0.57 -33.47
C GLY A 564 27.99 0.49 -32.77
N LEU A 565 27.16 1.52 -32.94
CA LEU A 565 25.76 1.50 -32.53
C LEU A 565 24.90 1.06 -33.72
N VAL A 566 24.28 -0.11 -33.62
CA VAL A 566 23.42 -0.66 -34.67
C VAL A 566 21.98 -0.28 -34.38
N PHE A 567 21.38 0.47 -35.29
CA PHE A 567 19.97 0.84 -35.25
C PHE A 567 19.19 -0.05 -36.22
N ASP A 568 18.02 -0.53 -35.82
CA ASP A 568 17.20 -1.44 -36.64
C ASP A 568 16.78 -0.79 -37.97
N GLU A 569 16.57 0.53 -37.98
CA GLU A 569 16.20 1.31 -39.17
C GLU A 569 17.34 1.41 -40.19
N ILE A 570 18.60 1.26 -39.74
CA ILE A 570 19.80 1.30 -40.58
C ILE A 570 20.27 -0.13 -40.92
N GLY A 571 20.01 -1.10 -40.04
CA GLY A 571 20.51 -2.48 -40.13
C GLY A 571 22.03 -2.61 -39.92
N SER A 572 22.73 -1.50 -39.65
CA SER A 572 24.16 -1.44 -39.37
C SER A 572 24.47 -0.19 -38.54
N ASN A 573 25.74 0.01 -38.18
CA ASN A 573 26.21 1.25 -37.56
C ASN A 573 26.59 2.34 -38.57
N THR A 574 26.35 2.11 -39.86
CA THR A 574 26.76 3.02 -40.93
C THR A 574 25.52 3.48 -41.68
N LEU A 575 25.16 4.75 -41.47
CA LEU A 575 24.14 5.44 -42.21
C LEU A 575 24.68 5.81 -43.59
N VAL A 576 24.11 5.22 -44.64
CA VAL A 576 24.37 5.58 -46.03
C VAL A 576 23.08 6.20 -46.58
N PRO A 577 23.03 7.53 -46.74
CA PRO A 577 21.81 8.20 -47.17
C PRO A 577 21.44 7.97 -48.65
N THR A 578 22.27 7.28 -49.44
CA THR A 578 22.07 7.14 -50.89
C THR A 578 21.42 5.80 -51.27
N ASP A 579 20.18 5.84 -51.75
CA ASP A 579 19.69 4.88 -52.75
C ASP A 579 19.99 5.43 -54.15
N VAL A 580 20.58 4.59 -54.99
CA VAL A 580 20.88 4.91 -56.39
C VAL A 580 19.56 5.17 -57.14
N TYR A 581 19.50 6.27 -57.91
CA TYR A 581 18.45 6.74 -58.83
C TYR A 581 17.41 7.76 -58.30
N GLY A 582 17.77 9.05 -58.38
CA GLY A 582 16.95 10.01 -59.15
C GLY A 582 16.30 11.23 -58.48
N TRP A 583 16.68 11.70 -57.28
CA TRP A 583 15.98 12.83 -56.61
C TRP A 583 16.95 13.82 -55.90
N GLU A 584 16.53 15.09 -55.77
CA GLU A 584 17.34 16.31 -55.52
C GLU A 584 18.13 16.39 -54.19
N PHE A 585 19.20 17.19 -54.20
CA PHE A 585 20.22 17.38 -53.15
C PHE A 585 19.77 18.30 -52.00
N ALA A 586 18.58 18.06 -51.44
CA ALA A 586 18.03 18.85 -50.34
C ALA A 586 18.43 18.31 -48.95
N SER A 587 18.19 19.12 -47.91
CA SER A 587 18.39 18.78 -46.49
C SER A 587 17.71 17.46 -46.12
N ARG A 588 18.34 16.65 -45.25
CA ARG A 588 17.88 15.31 -44.88
C ARG A 588 17.73 15.14 -43.38
N VAL A 589 16.71 14.36 -43.01
CA VAL A 589 16.45 13.92 -41.64
C VAL A 589 16.37 12.40 -41.65
N PHE A 590 17.12 11.74 -40.78
CA PHE A 590 17.05 10.29 -40.59
C PHE A 590 16.66 9.97 -39.15
N GLU A 591 15.58 9.20 -38.97
CA GLU A 591 15.02 8.81 -37.67
C GLU A 591 15.49 7.40 -37.29
N VAL A 592 15.85 7.22 -36.02
CA VAL A 592 16.15 5.93 -35.40
C VAL A 592 15.45 5.80 -34.06
N ILE A 593 15.13 4.57 -33.64
CA ILE A 593 14.55 4.32 -32.32
C ILE A 593 15.65 3.98 -31.31
N LEU A 594 15.65 4.68 -30.18
CA LEU A 594 16.50 4.40 -29.03
C LEU A 594 15.93 3.23 -28.24
N THR A 595 16.35 2.01 -28.59
CA THR A 595 15.97 0.81 -27.83
C THR A 595 16.66 0.78 -26.47
N ARG A 596 16.14 -0.05 -25.56
CA ARG A 596 16.76 -0.24 -24.23
C ARG A 596 18.23 -0.68 -24.35
N ALA A 597 18.53 -1.57 -25.30
CA ALA A 597 19.88 -2.08 -25.53
C ALA A 597 20.85 -0.97 -25.99
N ILE A 598 20.39 -0.06 -26.86
CA ILE A 598 21.17 1.08 -27.33
C ILE A 598 21.46 2.04 -26.18
N LEU A 599 20.46 2.36 -25.36
CA LEU A 599 20.62 3.24 -24.19
C LEU A 599 21.59 2.64 -23.15
N ASP A 600 21.45 1.35 -22.85
CA ASP A 600 22.35 0.65 -21.93
C ASP A 600 23.80 0.62 -22.48
N GLN A 601 23.99 0.45 -23.79
CA GLN A 601 25.31 0.51 -24.44
C GLN A 601 25.92 1.92 -24.33
N ILE A 602 25.16 2.97 -24.63
CA ILE A 602 25.60 4.37 -24.52
C ILE A 602 26.05 4.69 -23.07
N ALA A 603 25.27 4.24 -22.08
CA ALA A 603 25.58 4.46 -20.66
C ALA A 603 26.84 3.71 -20.21
N ALA A 604 27.00 2.46 -20.65
CA ALA A 604 28.14 1.61 -20.29
C ALA A 604 29.45 2.05 -20.97
N ASN A 605 29.37 2.55 -22.20
CA ASN A 605 30.51 2.83 -23.06
C ASN A 605 30.71 4.33 -23.32
N LYS A 606 30.49 5.18 -22.31
CA LYS A 606 30.79 6.61 -22.42
C LYS A 606 32.31 6.84 -22.55
N SER A 607 32.70 7.87 -23.30
CA SER A 607 34.11 8.21 -23.48
C SER A 607 34.75 8.62 -22.15
N PRO A 608 35.98 8.16 -21.84
CA PRO A 608 36.72 8.57 -20.65
C PRO A 608 36.91 10.09 -20.56
N ASP A 609 37.04 10.61 -19.34
CA ASP A 609 37.19 12.06 -19.08
C ASP A 609 38.51 12.63 -19.65
N ASP A 610 39.49 11.77 -19.95
CA ASP A 610 40.80 12.11 -20.54
C ASP A 610 40.89 11.84 -22.06
N SER A 611 39.76 11.57 -22.72
CA SER A 611 39.68 11.32 -24.17
C SER A 611 39.52 12.61 -25.00
N ASP A 612 39.59 12.50 -26.33
CA ASP A 612 39.32 13.60 -27.26
C ASP A 612 37.86 14.12 -27.18
N TYR A 613 36.94 13.31 -26.65
CA TYR A 613 35.52 13.65 -26.48
C TYR A 613 34.99 13.26 -25.08
N PRO A 614 35.45 13.94 -24.01
CA PRO A 614 35.14 13.57 -22.62
C PRO A 614 33.64 13.42 -22.37
N GLY A 615 33.23 12.27 -21.84
CA GLY A 615 31.83 12.00 -21.49
C GLY A 615 30.88 11.85 -22.68
N ALA A 616 31.36 11.76 -23.92
CA ALA A 616 30.52 11.48 -25.08
C ALA A 616 29.88 10.09 -24.99
N GLY A 617 28.59 10.01 -25.26
CA GLY A 617 27.83 8.76 -25.33
C GLY A 617 27.68 8.25 -26.76
N ILE A 618 27.59 9.16 -27.74
CA ILE A 618 27.57 8.85 -29.17
C ILE A 618 28.64 9.69 -29.88
N ILE A 619 29.40 9.06 -30.78
CA ILE A 619 30.37 9.70 -31.66
C ILE A 619 30.08 9.32 -33.12
N ILE A 620 29.90 10.33 -33.97
CA ILE A 620 29.64 10.15 -35.40
C ILE A 620 30.82 10.67 -36.21
N GLN A 621 31.29 9.87 -37.15
CA GLN A 621 32.34 10.23 -38.12
C GLN A 621 31.97 9.72 -39.51
N GLY A 622 32.61 10.21 -40.56
CA GLY A 622 32.26 9.76 -41.91
C GLY A 622 32.85 10.62 -43.00
N SER A 623 32.18 10.68 -44.14
CA SER A 623 32.57 11.57 -45.24
C SER A 623 31.36 12.19 -45.93
N ASP A 624 31.58 13.40 -46.43
CA ASP A 624 30.67 14.09 -47.37
C ASP A 624 29.26 14.37 -46.83
N LEU A 625 29.11 14.45 -45.50
CA LEU A 625 27.91 14.92 -44.81
C LEU A 625 28.22 16.11 -43.89
N ILE A 626 27.31 17.07 -43.82
CA ILE A 626 27.31 18.18 -42.86
C ILE A 626 26.18 17.93 -41.89
N PHE A 627 26.48 17.49 -40.67
CA PHE A 627 25.48 17.37 -39.62
C PHE A 627 25.15 18.75 -39.08
N THR A 628 23.85 19.08 -39.03
CA THR A 628 23.34 20.40 -38.62
C THR A 628 22.69 20.34 -37.25
N LYS A 629 22.04 19.22 -36.89
CA LYS A 629 21.37 19.05 -35.59
C LYS A 629 21.15 17.56 -35.29
N VAL A 630 21.08 17.20 -34.01
CA VAL A 630 20.51 15.93 -33.55
C VAL A 630 19.47 16.21 -32.47
N THR A 631 18.33 15.56 -32.56
CA THR A 631 17.22 15.72 -31.61
C THR A 631 16.73 14.38 -31.09
N ILE A 632 16.03 14.40 -29.94
CA ILE A 632 15.34 13.25 -29.34
C ILE A 632 13.91 13.65 -29.00
N GLU A 633 12.94 12.80 -29.35
CA GLU A 633 11.51 12.89 -29.01
C GLU A 633 11.06 11.72 -28.14
#